data_AF-A0AAD5DCJ9-F1
#
_entry.id   AF-A0AAD5DCJ9-F1
#
_cell.length_a   1.000
_cell.length_b   1.000
_cell.length_c   1.000
_cell.angle_alpha   90.00
_cell.angle_beta   90.00
_cell.angle_gamma   90.00
#
_symmetry.space_group_name_H-M   'P 1'
#
loop_
_entity.id
_entity.type
_entity.pdbx_description
1 polymer ?
#
loop_
_entity_poly.entity_id
_entity_poly.type
_entity_poly.pdbx_seq_one_letter_code
_entity_poly.pdbx_strand_id
1 'polypeptide(L)'
;MELFADIAPKTAENFRQMCTGEFRRNMQPTGYKDCPFHRIIRGFMLQGGDFLKGDGTGCISIYGSRFNDENFTAKHTGPGLLSMVRKLEAVQTGPNNRPKLPCVITQCGEM
;
A
#
# COMPACT_ATOMS: atom_id res chain seq x y z
N MET A 1 -4.12 -12.39 -3.83
CA MET A 1 -4.52 -11.84 -2.51
C MET A 1 -6.00 -11.50 -2.63
N GLU A 2 -6.80 -11.88 -1.65
CA GLU A 2 -8.23 -11.53 -1.63
C GLU A 2 -8.39 -10.10 -1.08
N LEU A 3 -9.26 -9.31 -1.70
CA LEU A 3 -9.61 -7.97 -1.24
C LEU A 3 -11.03 -8.02 -0.67
N PHE A 4 -11.20 -7.58 0.57
CA PHE A 4 -12.50 -7.59 1.24
C PHE A 4 -13.39 -6.43 0.76
N ALA A 5 -13.84 -6.52 -0.49
CA ALA A 5 -14.67 -5.50 -1.14
C ALA A 5 -16.11 -5.43 -0.58
N ASP A 6 -16.55 -6.49 0.09
CA ASP A 6 -17.82 -6.59 0.80
C ASP A 6 -17.88 -5.69 2.05
N ILE A 7 -16.77 -5.56 2.77
CA ILE A 7 -16.69 -4.70 3.96
C ILE A 7 -15.97 -3.37 3.71
N ALA A 8 -15.02 -3.29 2.78
CA ALA A 8 -14.22 -2.09 2.50
C ALA A 8 -14.11 -1.82 0.99
N PRO A 9 -15.25 -1.55 0.30
CA PRO A 9 -15.31 -1.46 -1.16
C PRO A 9 -14.39 -0.38 -1.75
N LYS A 10 -14.31 0.81 -1.15
CA LYS A 10 -13.50 1.91 -1.71
C LYS A 10 -12.01 1.61 -1.59
N THR A 11 -11.60 1.03 -0.48
CA THR A 11 -10.22 0.65 -0.17
C THR A 11 -9.78 -0.51 -1.05
N ALA A 12 -10.64 -1.52 -1.19
CA ALA A 12 -10.43 -2.66 -2.08
C ALA A 12 -10.27 -2.19 -3.53
N GLU A 13 -11.18 -1.34 -4.03
CA GLU A 13 -11.10 -0.83 -5.39
C GLU A 13 -9.86 0.05 -5.63
N ASN A 14 -9.50 0.88 -4.64
CA ASN A 14 -8.26 1.64 -4.70
C ASN A 14 -7.04 0.71 -4.83
N PHE A 15 -6.97 -0.36 -4.04
CA PHE A 15 -5.86 -1.30 -4.11
C PHE A 15 -5.84 -2.08 -5.44
N ARG A 16 -7.01 -2.55 -5.89
CA ARG A 16 -7.18 -3.30 -7.15
C ARG A 16 -6.69 -2.51 -8.35
N GLN A 17 -7.15 -1.26 -8.52
CA GLN A 17 -6.72 -0.43 -9.66
C GLN A 17 -5.22 -0.13 -9.65
N MET A 18 -4.60 -0.01 -8.47
CA MET A 18 -3.15 0.15 -8.35
C MET A 18 -2.40 -1.16 -8.68
N CYS A 19 -3.01 -2.33 -8.49
CA CYS A 19 -2.46 -3.61 -8.95
C CYS A 19 -2.58 -3.78 -10.46
N THR A 20 -3.72 -3.42 -11.07
CA THR A 20 -3.98 -3.64 -12.50
C THR A 20 -3.39 -2.55 -13.39
N GLY A 21 -3.13 -1.35 -12.84
CA GLY A 21 -2.68 -0.19 -13.61
C GLY A 21 -3.81 0.50 -14.39
N GLU A 22 -5.07 0.23 -14.05
CA GLU A 22 -6.23 0.96 -14.59
C GLU A 22 -6.22 2.43 -14.19
N PHE A 23 -5.73 2.72 -12.98
CA PHE A 23 -5.51 4.10 -12.56
C PHE A 23 -4.39 4.74 -13.39
N ARG A 24 -4.70 5.87 -14.02
CA ARG A 24 -3.76 6.61 -14.87
C ARG A 24 -3.50 7.99 -14.31
N ARG A 25 -2.22 8.35 -14.22
CA ARG A 25 -1.76 9.70 -13.92
C ARG A 25 -1.02 10.24 -15.13
N ASN A 26 -1.42 11.42 -15.62
CA ASN A 26 -0.85 12.02 -16.83
C ASN A 26 -0.87 11.04 -18.03
N MET A 27 -1.99 10.33 -18.21
CA MET A 27 -2.20 9.30 -19.25
C MET A 27 -1.32 8.04 -19.12
N GLN A 28 -0.53 7.89 -18.06
CA GLN A 28 0.34 6.74 -17.84
C GLN A 28 -0.24 5.82 -16.74
N PRO A 29 -0.28 4.49 -16.95
CA PRO A 29 -0.61 3.53 -15.91
C PRO A 29 0.25 3.76 -14.67
N THR A 30 -0.37 3.89 -13.52
CA THR A 30 0.29 4.19 -12.25
C THR A 30 -0.19 3.21 -11.20
N GLY A 31 0.74 2.56 -10.49
CA GLY A 31 0.39 1.50 -9.58
C GLY A 31 1.60 0.84 -8.92
N TYR A 32 1.41 -0.40 -8.46
CA TYR A 32 2.39 -1.10 -7.63
C TYR A 32 3.50 -1.82 -8.40
N LYS A 33 3.41 -1.92 -9.73
CA LYS A 33 4.48 -2.48 -10.54
C LYS A 33 5.75 -1.66 -10.36
N ASP A 34 6.87 -2.35 -10.15
CA ASP A 34 8.20 -1.80 -9.85
C ASP A 34 8.28 -0.99 -8.54
N CYS A 35 7.24 -1.07 -7.69
CA CYS A 35 7.24 -0.40 -6.39
C CYS A 35 8.10 -1.16 -5.36
N PRO A 36 8.96 -0.47 -4.60
CA PRO A 36 9.75 -1.10 -3.54
C PRO A 36 8.97 -1.27 -2.23
N PHE A 37 9.36 -2.26 -1.43
CA PHE A 37 9.08 -2.31 0.00
C PHE A 37 10.10 -1.42 0.73
N HIS A 38 9.67 -0.23 1.13
CA HIS A 38 10.54 0.76 1.77
C HIS A 38 10.77 0.47 3.26
N ARG A 39 9.97 -0.39 3.90
CA ARG A 39 10.11 -0.74 5.32
C ARG A 39 9.79 -2.22 5.59
N ILE A 40 10.71 -2.94 6.21
CA ILE A 40 10.59 -4.35 6.59
C ILE A 40 10.97 -4.51 8.06
N ILE A 41 10.01 -4.87 8.91
CA ILE A 41 10.22 -5.13 10.34
C ILE A 41 9.92 -6.59 10.61
N ARG A 42 10.97 -7.36 10.91
CA ARG A 42 10.85 -8.80 11.22
C ARG A 42 9.93 -9.00 12.43
N GLY A 43 8.95 -9.90 12.28
CA GLY A 43 7.97 -10.20 13.34
C GLY A 43 6.83 -9.19 13.46
N PHE A 44 6.77 -8.17 12.59
CA PHE A 44 5.71 -7.16 12.63
C PHE A 44 5.05 -6.94 11.27
N MET A 45 5.70 -6.25 10.33
CA MET A 45 5.08 -5.93 9.03
C MET A 45 6.07 -5.67 7.90
N LEU A 46 5.56 -5.79 6.68
CA LEU A 46 6.15 -5.32 5.43
C LEU A 46 5.33 -4.14 4.91
N GLN A 47 5.98 -3.05 4.55
CA GLN A 47 5.32 -1.86 4.03
C GLN A 47 5.96 -1.43 2.71
N GLY A 48 5.10 -1.27 1.71
CA GLY A 48 5.43 -0.83 0.36
C GLY A 48 4.32 0.08 -0.16
N GLY A 49 4.13 0.10 -1.47
CA GLY A 49 3.05 0.83 -2.12
C GLY A 49 3.30 2.33 -2.35
N ASP A 50 4.45 2.85 -1.92
CA ASP A 50 4.90 4.19 -2.28
C ASP A 50 5.67 4.17 -3.61
N PHE A 51 4.93 4.16 -4.71
CA PHE A 51 5.48 4.25 -6.07
C PHE A 51 5.79 5.69 -6.49
N LEU A 52 5.46 6.70 -5.68
CA LEU A 52 5.73 8.11 -5.99
C LEU A 52 7.12 8.54 -5.57
N LYS A 53 7.56 8.11 -4.39
CA LYS A 53 8.84 8.51 -3.78
C LYS A 53 9.67 7.33 -3.31
N GLY A 54 9.06 6.18 -3.03
CA GLY A 54 9.77 4.99 -2.57
C GLY A 54 10.37 5.11 -1.17
N ASP A 55 9.96 6.11 -0.38
CA ASP A 55 10.50 6.39 0.96
C ASP A 55 9.44 6.31 2.07
N GLY A 56 8.19 6.06 1.70
CA GLY A 56 7.03 5.97 2.60
C GLY A 56 6.32 7.30 2.82
N THR A 57 6.73 8.39 2.14
CA THR A 57 6.09 9.71 2.24
C THR A 57 5.16 10.03 1.08
N GLY A 58 5.20 9.24 -0.01
CA GLY A 58 4.26 9.38 -1.11
C GLY A 58 2.84 8.99 -0.70
N CYS A 59 1.85 9.73 -1.21
CA CYS A 59 0.45 9.52 -0.89
C CYS A 59 -0.42 9.93 -2.08
N ILE A 60 -1.13 8.95 -2.62
CA ILE A 60 -2.09 9.11 -3.72
C ILE A 60 -3.08 7.95 -3.67
N SER A 61 -4.27 8.19 -4.17
CA SER A 61 -5.35 7.22 -4.32
C SER A 61 -6.07 7.45 -5.64
N ILE A 62 -6.93 6.51 -6.03
CA ILE A 62 -7.80 6.70 -7.20
C ILE A 62 -8.85 7.82 -6.99
N TYR A 63 -9.03 8.27 -5.75
CA TYR A 63 -9.97 9.31 -5.34
C TYR A 63 -9.31 10.68 -5.11
N GLY A 64 -8.02 10.85 -5.46
CA GLY A 64 -7.23 12.06 -5.18
C GLY A 64 -6.06 11.78 -4.24
N SER A 65 -5.75 12.69 -3.31
CA SER A 65 -4.58 12.54 -2.43
C SER A 65 -4.80 11.51 -1.31
N ARG A 66 -5.93 11.61 -0.59
CA ARG A 66 -6.30 10.76 0.56
C ARG A 66 -7.80 10.52 0.56
N PHE A 67 -8.22 9.44 1.21
CA PHE A 67 -9.62 9.16 1.51
C PHE A 67 -9.78 8.68 2.96
N ASN A 68 -11.00 8.80 3.50
CA ASN A 68 -11.32 8.44 4.88
C ASN A 68 -11.33 6.91 5.06
N ASP A 69 -11.15 6.44 6.31
CA ASP A 69 -11.42 5.03 6.59
C ASP A 69 -12.88 4.72 6.32
N GLU A 70 -13.13 3.55 5.77
CA GLU A 70 -14.49 3.06 5.60
C GLU A 70 -15.03 2.49 6.91
N ASN A 71 -14.24 1.64 7.59
CA ASN A 71 -14.56 1.04 8.89
C ASN A 71 -13.34 0.32 9.48
N PHE A 72 -13.53 -0.27 10.67
CA PHE A 72 -12.53 -1.06 11.39
C PHE A 72 -13.06 -2.44 11.80
N THR A 73 -13.90 -3.04 10.95
CA THR A 73 -14.56 -4.33 11.23
C THR A 73 -13.53 -5.47 11.28
N ALA A 74 -12.68 -5.55 10.26
CA ALA A 74 -11.58 -6.51 10.23
C ALA A 74 -10.47 -6.13 11.23
N LYS A 75 -9.97 -7.12 11.98
CA LYS A 75 -8.90 -6.95 12.96
C LYS A 75 -7.63 -7.67 12.49
N HIS A 76 -6.46 -7.17 12.92
CA HIS A 76 -5.16 -7.81 12.67
C HIS A 76 -4.97 -9.03 13.56
N THR A 77 -5.68 -10.13 13.26
CA THR A 77 -5.70 -11.35 14.08
C THR A 77 -4.53 -12.29 13.82
N GLY A 78 -3.78 -12.08 12.73
CA GLY A 78 -2.65 -12.93 12.37
C GLY A 78 -1.84 -12.43 11.18
N PRO A 79 -0.77 -13.16 10.80
CA PRO A 79 0.04 -12.84 9.63
C PRO A 79 -0.74 -13.03 8.32
N GLY A 80 -0.30 -12.34 7.27
CA GLY A 80 -0.90 -12.44 5.93
C GLY A 80 -2.08 -11.49 5.67
N LEU A 81 -2.48 -10.70 6.67
CA LEU A 81 -3.52 -9.68 6.51
C LEU A 81 -2.97 -8.41 5.86
N LEU A 82 -3.67 -7.93 4.83
CA LEU A 82 -3.41 -6.64 4.21
C LEU A 82 -4.09 -5.52 5.01
N SER A 83 -3.38 -4.42 5.23
CA SER A 83 -3.90 -3.23 5.90
C SER A 83 -3.44 -1.98 5.17
N MET A 84 -4.32 -0.97 5.09
CA MET A 84 -3.90 0.34 4.63
C MET A 84 -3.15 1.07 5.73
N VAL A 85 -1.94 1.52 5.41
CA VAL A 85 -1.12 2.32 6.31
C VAL A 85 -1.41 3.79 6.07
N ARG A 86 -1.61 4.55 7.15
CA ARG A 86 -1.66 6.00 7.11
C ARG A 86 -0.49 6.58 7.88
N LYS A 87 -0.09 7.79 7.53
CA LYS A 87 0.91 8.53 8.30
C LYS A 87 0.30 8.83 9.67
N LEU A 88 0.76 8.14 10.71
CA LEU A 88 0.54 8.59 12.08
C LEU A 88 1.30 9.91 12.23
N GLU A 89 0.58 11.02 12.41
CA GLU A 89 1.21 12.25 12.82
C GLU A 89 1.78 12.02 14.24
N ALA A 90 3.08 12.20 14.42
CA ALA A 90 3.80 12.29 15.70
C ALA A 90 4.32 11.01 16.43
N VAL A 91 4.77 9.95 15.74
CA VAL A 91 5.66 8.95 16.39
C VAL A 91 7.07 9.02 15.81
N GLN A 92 8.05 9.37 16.65
CA GLN A 92 9.48 9.26 16.31
C GLN A 92 9.81 7.79 16.05
N THR A 93 10.25 7.46 14.83
CA THR A 93 10.73 6.10 14.50
C THR A 93 12.26 6.06 14.49
N GLY A 94 12.86 5.06 15.15
CA GLY A 94 14.31 4.80 15.17
C GLY A 94 14.91 4.37 13.82
N PRO A 95 16.22 4.03 13.77
CA PRO A 95 16.99 3.99 12.53
C PRO A 95 16.44 3.00 11.47
N ASN A 96 16.07 3.58 10.33
CA ASN A 96 15.66 3.03 9.03
C ASN A 96 15.62 1.50 8.88
N ASN A 97 14.47 0.88 9.19
CA ASN A 97 14.05 -0.49 8.82
C ASN A 97 13.94 -0.71 7.28
N ARG A 98 14.81 -0.07 6.49
CA ARG A 98 14.87 -0.17 5.04
C ARG A 98 15.68 -1.41 4.65
N PRO A 99 15.22 -2.21 3.67
CA PRO A 99 15.96 -3.37 3.21
C PRO A 99 17.34 -3.01 2.64
N LYS A 100 18.37 -3.83 2.94
CA LYS A 100 19.72 -3.68 2.35
C LYS A 100 19.76 -4.03 0.86
N LEU A 101 18.92 -4.98 0.45
CA LEU A 101 18.72 -5.35 -0.95
C LEU A 101 17.32 -4.88 -1.39
N PRO A 102 17.17 -4.36 -2.62
CA PRO A 102 15.86 -3.97 -3.13
C PRO A 102 14.89 -5.16 -3.14
N CYS A 103 13.77 -5.01 -2.44
CA CYS A 103 12.62 -5.90 -2.54
C CYS A 103 11.54 -5.15 -3.30
N VAL A 104 11.25 -5.59 -4.53
CA VAL A 104 10.44 -4.86 -5.51
C VAL A 104 9.34 -5.75 -6.06
N ILE A 105 8.17 -5.18 -6.30
CA ILE A 105 7.05 -5.85 -6.96
C ILE A 105 7.33 -5.87 -8.46
N THR A 106 7.85 -6.97 -8.98
CA THR A 106 8.23 -7.07 -10.42
C THR A 106 7.01 -7.13 -11.34
N GLN A 107 5.93 -7.75 -10.88
CA GLN A 107 4.66 -7.85 -11.58
C GLN A 107 3.51 -7.83 -10.57
N CYS A 108 2.38 -7.26 -10.98
CA CYS A 108 1.12 -7.29 -10.25
C CYS A 108 -0.04 -7.18 -11.25
N GLY A 109 -1.22 -7.60 -10.81
CA GLY A 109 -2.43 -7.63 -11.62
C GLY A 109 -3.58 -8.25 -10.83
N GLU A 110 -4.63 -8.63 -11.54
CA GLU A 110 -5.79 -9.34 -11.02
C GLU A 110 -5.81 -10.76 -11.61
N MET A 111 -6.24 -11.75 -10.83
CA MET A 111 -6.33 -13.17 -11.24
C MET A 111 -7.72 -13.50 -11.75
#